data_AF-A0A2V9WVZ5-F1
#
_entry.id   AF-A0A2V9WVZ5-F1
#
_cell.length_a   1.000
_cell.length_b   1.000
_cell.length_c   1.000
_cell.angle_alpha   90.00
_cell.angle_beta   90.00
_cell.angle_gamma   90.00
#
_symmetry.space_group_name_H-M   'P 1'
#
loop_
_entity.id
_entity.type
_entity.pdbx_description
1 polymer ?
#
loop_
_entity_poly.entity_id
_entity_poly.type
_entity_poly.pdbx_seq_one_letter_code
_entity_poly.pdbx_strand_id
1 'polypeptide(L)'
;MSLRNHYATSATTYCDVGENFNCDIVNRSAYSLVLGIPVALIGIMGYAVLLGLSTLYRAKAETPAMLLIASVAGLGFALYLSYIEGFVLGVWCILCLSSLALIFSIAVLSSLLVIHSVRRLRNFRA
;
A
#
# COMPACT_ATOMS: atom_id res chain seq x y z
N MET A 1 4.04 -6.68 -10.65
CA MET A 1 3.22 -7.75 -11.24
C MET A 1 1.85 -7.24 -11.72
N SER A 2 1.09 -6.50 -10.91
CA SER A 2 -0.24 -5.96 -11.26
C SER A 2 -0.28 -5.11 -12.54
N LEU A 3 0.69 -4.21 -12.74
CA LEU A 3 0.76 -3.39 -13.96
C LEU A 3 0.93 -4.25 -15.23
N ARG A 4 1.76 -5.30 -15.18
CA ARG A 4 1.89 -6.25 -16.30
C ARG A 4 0.59 -6.97 -16.56
N ASN A 5 -0.15 -7.38 -15.53
CA ASN A 5 -1.43 -8.05 -15.70
C ASN A 5 -2.51 -7.12 -16.28
N HIS A 6 -2.45 -5.81 -16.02
CA HIS A 6 -3.40 -4.83 -16.55
C HIS A 6 -3.27 -4.66 -18.06
N TYR A 7 -2.05 -4.83 -18.58
CA TYR A 7 -1.75 -4.78 -20.02
C TYR A 7 -1.57 -6.16 -20.65
N ALA A 8 -1.62 -7.24 -19.87
CA ALA A 8 -1.46 -8.60 -20.40
C ALA A 8 -2.78 -9.08 -20.99
N THR A 9 -2.70 -9.58 -22.23
CA THR A 9 -3.81 -10.16 -22.98
C THR A 9 -4.09 -11.62 -22.58
N SER A 10 -3.20 -12.23 -21.79
CA SER A 10 -3.29 -13.61 -21.29
C SER A 10 -3.69 -13.65 -19.81
N ALA A 11 -4.75 -14.39 -19.48
CA ALA A 11 -5.19 -14.62 -18.10
C ALA A 11 -4.03 -15.18 -17.26
N THR A 12 -3.59 -14.46 -16.24
CA THR A 12 -2.56 -14.97 -15.34
C THR A 12 -3.20 -15.92 -14.33
N THR A 13 -2.81 -17.19 -14.37
CA THR A 13 -3.16 -18.22 -13.35
C THR A 13 -2.75 -17.84 -11.93
N TYR A 14 -1.90 -16.81 -11.77
CA TYR A 14 -1.27 -16.42 -10.50
C TYR A 14 -2.22 -15.90 -9.41
N CYS A 15 -3.52 -15.74 -9.69
CA CYS A 15 -4.56 -15.53 -8.68
C CYS A 15 -5.95 -16.00 -9.15
N ASP A 16 -6.05 -16.99 -10.02
CA ASP A 16 -7.35 -17.55 -10.41
C ASP A 16 -7.55 -18.82 -9.58
N VAL A 17 -7.99 -18.64 -8.34
CA VAL A 17 -8.18 -19.73 -7.37
C VAL A 17 -9.65 -19.73 -6.94
N GLY A 18 -10.52 -20.14 -7.87
CA GLY A 18 -11.96 -20.22 -7.67
C GLY A 18 -12.67 -18.86 -7.79
N GLU A 19 -14.01 -18.83 -7.63
CA GLU A 19 -14.82 -17.62 -7.87
C GLU A 19 -14.50 -16.46 -6.92
N ASN A 20 -14.02 -16.75 -5.71
CA ASN A 20 -13.79 -15.75 -4.66
C ASN A 20 -12.42 -15.07 -4.73
N PHE A 21 -11.42 -15.66 -5.38
CA PHE A 21 -10.07 -15.08 -5.49
C PHE A 21 -9.71 -14.92 -6.97
N ASN A 22 -9.85 -13.69 -7.47
CA ASN A 22 -9.66 -13.36 -8.89
C ASN A 22 -9.00 -11.98 -9.06
N CYS A 23 -7.68 -11.97 -9.23
CA CYS A 23 -6.94 -10.73 -9.48
C CYS A 23 -7.29 -10.10 -10.85
N ASP A 24 -7.75 -10.88 -11.84
CA ASP A 24 -8.09 -10.34 -13.17
C ASP A 24 -9.37 -9.48 -13.14
N ILE A 25 -10.43 -9.95 -12.46
CA ILE A 25 -11.69 -9.21 -12.27
C ILE A 25 -11.42 -7.86 -11.62
N VAL A 26 -10.65 -7.84 -10.52
CA VAL A 26 -10.28 -6.60 -9.83
C VAL A 26 -9.51 -5.68 -10.78
N ASN A 27 -8.49 -6.22 -11.45
CA ASN A 27 -7.55 -5.46 -12.27
C ASN A 27 -8.15 -4.91 -13.59
N ARG A 28 -9.25 -5.51 -14.09
CA ARG A 28 -10.02 -5.04 -15.24
C ARG A 28 -11.24 -4.20 -14.87
N SER A 29 -11.58 -4.13 -13.59
CA SER A 29 -12.73 -3.34 -13.13
C SER A 29 -12.50 -1.84 -13.29
N ALA A 30 -13.60 -1.07 -13.27
CA ALA A 30 -13.55 0.39 -13.26
C ALA A 30 -12.76 0.96 -12.06
N TYR A 31 -12.64 0.19 -10.97
CA TYR A 31 -11.90 0.59 -9.77
C TYR A 31 -10.39 0.44 -9.90
N SER A 32 -9.90 -0.23 -10.94
CA SER A 32 -8.45 -0.30 -11.23
C SER A 32 -7.88 0.99 -11.83
N LEU A 33 -8.74 1.94 -12.17
CA LEU A 33 -8.38 3.27 -12.63
C LEU A 33 -8.93 4.29 -11.65
N VAL A 34 -8.06 5.06 -11.01
CA VAL A 34 -8.44 6.21 -10.19
C VAL A 34 -8.05 7.46 -10.96
N LEU A 35 -9.04 8.28 -11.34
CA LEU A 35 -8.83 9.48 -12.17
C LEU A 35 -8.10 9.19 -13.49
N GLY A 36 -8.34 8.01 -14.09
CA GLY A 36 -7.67 7.56 -15.32
C GLY A 36 -6.26 7.02 -15.11
N ILE A 37 -5.75 6.98 -13.86
CA ILE A 37 -4.43 6.45 -13.52
C ILE A 37 -4.58 5.03 -12.95
N PRO A 38 -3.82 4.04 -13.45
CA PRO A 38 -3.84 2.70 -12.89
C PRO A 38 -3.47 2.70 -11.42
N VAL A 39 -4.30 2.08 -10.58
CA VAL A 39 -4.05 1.92 -9.14
C VAL A 39 -2.70 1.25 -8.89
N ALA A 40 -2.30 0.30 -9.75
CA ALA A 40 -0.99 -0.34 -9.71
C ALA A 40 0.17 0.68 -9.82
N LEU A 41 0.02 1.73 -10.63
CA LEU A 41 1.02 2.78 -10.79
C LEU A 41 1.07 3.67 -9.54
N ILE A 42 -0.10 4.02 -8.97
CA ILE A 42 -0.21 4.76 -7.71
C ILE A 42 0.51 4.00 -6.59
N GLY A 43 0.29 2.68 -6.49
CA GLY A 43 0.98 1.83 -5.53
C GLY A 43 2.50 1.85 -5.70
N ILE A 44 3.00 1.70 -6.93
CA ILE A 44 4.45 1.74 -7.23
C ILE A 44 5.05 3.08 -6.78
N MET A 45 4.41 4.21 -7.12
CA MET A 45 4.91 5.52 -6.69
C MET A 45 4.86 5.68 -5.17
N GLY A 46 3.78 5.22 -4.51
CA GLY A 46 3.65 5.27 -3.06
C GLY A 46 4.78 4.53 -2.34
N TYR A 47 5.10 3.31 -2.78
CA TYR A 47 6.21 2.56 -2.21
C TYR A 47 7.58 3.19 -2.52
N ALA A 48 7.77 3.76 -3.70
CA ALA A 48 9.01 4.48 -4.04
C ALA A 48 9.23 5.70 -3.14
N VAL A 49 8.17 6.46 -2.84
CA VAL A 49 8.21 7.60 -1.91
C VAL A 49 8.55 7.13 -0.49
N LEU A 50 7.90 6.06 0.00
CA LEU A 50 8.20 5.48 1.32
C LEU A 50 9.66 5.00 1.43
N LEU A 51 10.18 4.35 0.39
CA LEU A 51 11.58 3.94 0.32
C LEU A 51 12.53 5.14 0.31
N GLY A 52 12.23 6.19 -0.47
CA GLY A 52 13.00 7.42 -0.52
C GLY A 52 13.05 8.12 0.84
N LEU A 53 11.90 8.27 1.51
CA LEU A 53 11.81 8.82 2.87
C LEU A 53 12.62 8.00 3.88
N SER A 54 12.54 6.66 3.77
CA SER A 54 13.22 5.73 4.68
C SER A 54 14.73 5.62 4.43
N THR A 55 15.26 6.04 3.28
CA THR A 55 16.70 5.91 2.94
C THR A 55 17.41 7.26 2.86
N LEU A 56 16.89 8.20 2.07
CA LEU A 56 17.54 9.47 1.76
C LEU A 56 17.41 10.49 2.89
N TYR A 57 16.30 10.44 3.64
CA TYR A 57 16.00 11.46 4.64
C TYR A 57 16.24 11.02 6.08
N ARG A 58 16.77 9.81 6.34
CA ARG A 58 16.96 9.23 7.69
C ARG A 58 17.61 10.16 8.72
N ALA A 59 18.47 11.06 8.27
CA ALA A 59 19.19 12.00 9.14
C ALA A 59 18.34 13.18 9.64
N LYS A 60 17.16 13.45 9.06
CA LYS A 60 16.27 14.53 9.49
C LYS A 60 15.34 14.08 10.61
N ALA A 61 15.20 14.91 11.64
CA ALA A 61 14.33 14.65 12.79
C ALA A 61 12.83 14.54 12.44
N GLU A 62 12.39 15.15 11.34
CA GLU A 62 10.99 15.15 10.88
C GLU A 62 10.60 13.91 10.04
N THR A 63 11.58 13.10 9.60
CA THR A 63 11.29 11.91 8.79
C THR A 63 10.35 10.88 9.39
N PRO A 64 10.45 10.48 10.67
CA PRO A 64 9.57 9.45 11.18
C PRO A 64 8.10 9.90 11.16
N ALA A 65 7.83 11.19 11.41
CA ALA A 65 6.48 11.75 11.32
C ALA A 65 5.96 11.77 9.87
N MET A 66 6.80 12.18 8.91
CA MET A 66 6.42 12.22 7.50
C MET A 66 6.19 10.82 6.91
N LEU A 67 7.02 9.85 7.30
CA LEU A 67 6.87 8.44 6.94
C LEU A 67 5.56 7.88 7.52
N LEU A 68 5.22 8.23 8.77
CA LEU A 68 3.98 7.83 9.40
C LEU A 68 2.76 8.38 8.64
N ILE A 69 2.73 9.69 8.35
CA ILE A 69 1.63 10.32 7.60
C ILE A 69 1.44 9.64 6.23
N ALA A 70 2.54 9.44 5.49
CA ALA A 70 2.50 8.78 4.19
C ALA A 70 2.01 7.33 4.29
N SER A 71 2.47 6.57 5.29
CA SER A 71 2.05 5.19 5.51
C SER A 71 0.57 5.06 5.92
N VAL A 72 0.06 5.96 6.75
CA VAL A 72 -1.36 5.98 7.16
C VAL A 72 -2.25 6.36 5.99
N ALA A 73 -1.85 7.36 5.18
CA ALA A 73 -2.58 7.71 3.97
C ALA A 73 -2.63 6.52 2.98
N GLY A 74 -1.49 5.85 2.76
CA GLY A 74 -1.43 4.64 1.93
C GLY A 74 -2.27 3.49 2.48
N LEU A 75 -2.28 3.29 3.80
CA LEU A 75 -3.10 2.28 4.46
C LEU A 75 -4.60 2.57 4.31
N GLY A 76 -5.02 3.82 4.46
CA GLY A 76 -6.40 4.24 4.24
C GLY A 76 -6.86 3.97 2.80
N PHE A 77 -6.00 4.27 1.82
CA PHE A 77 -6.27 3.96 0.42
C PHE A 77 -6.35 2.45 0.16
N ALA A 78 -5.46 1.65 0.75
CA ALA A 78 -5.49 0.19 0.63
C ALA A 78 -6.77 -0.41 1.25
N LEU A 79 -7.19 0.06 2.42
CA LEU A 79 -8.43 -0.36 3.07
C LEU A 79 -9.67 -0.01 2.23
N TYR A 80 -9.67 1.17 1.61
CA TYR A 80 -10.74 1.57 0.69
C TYR A 80 -10.86 0.59 -0.49
N LEU A 81 -9.75 0.21 -1.10
CA LEU A 81 -9.76 -0.77 -2.19
C LEU A 81 -10.20 -2.15 -1.72
N SER A 82 -9.72 -2.63 -0.56
CA SER A 82 -10.18 -3.91 -0.01
C SER A 82 -11.65 -3.92 0.37
N TYR A 83 -12.22 -2.78 0.77
CA TYR A 83 -13.66 -2.64 0.94
C TYR A 83 -14.41 -2.80 -0.38
N ILE A 84 -13.93 -2.15 -1.45
CA ILE A 84 -14.51 -2.29 -2.80
C ILE A 84 -14.42 -3.74 -3.29
N GLU A 85 -13.28 -4.40 -3.11
CA GLU A 85 -13.08 -5.82 -3.45
C GLU A 85 -14.12 -6.74 -2.78
N GLY A 86 -14.25 -6.64 -1.45
CA GLY A 86 -15.14 -7.52 -0.69
C GLY A 86 -16.63 -7.19 -0.83
N PHE A 87 -17.01 -5.91 -0.85
CA PHE A 87 -18.42 -5.49 -0.78
C PHE A 87 -19.02 -5.13 -2.15
N VAL A 88 -18.21 -4.72 -3.12
CA VAL A 88 -18.72 -4.29 -4.43
C VAL A 88 -18.47 -5.35 -5.49
N LEU A 89 -17.23 -5.84 -5.63
CA LEU A 89 -16.93 -6.87 -6.62
C LEU A 89 -17.22 -8.29 -6.11
N GLY A 90 -17.24 -8.50 -4.79
CA GLY A 90 -17.44 -9.82 -4.18
C GLY A 90 -16.27 -10.78 -4.43
N VAL A 91 -15.10 -10.26 -4.82
CA VAL A 91 -13.90 -11.05 -5.12
C VAL A 91 -12.67 -10.41 -4.49
N TRP A 92 -11.71 -11.25 -4.10
CA TRP A 92 -10.52 -10.84 -3.39
C TRP A 92 -9.28 -10.97 -4.28
N CYS A 93 -8.43 -9.94 -4.29
CA CYS A 93 -7.18 -9.94 -5.04
C CYS A 93 -6.00 -10.17 -4.09
N ILE A 94 -5.31 -11.31 -4.21
CA ILE A 94 -4.19 -11.65 -3.31
C ILE A 94 -3.04 -10.64 -3.41
N LEU A 95 -2.88 -9.99 -4.56
CA LEU A 95 -1.88 -8.93 -4.77
C LEU A 95 -2.25 -7.64 -4.02
N CYS A 96 -3.54 -7.30 -3.96
CA CYS A 96 -4.01 -6.15 -3.20
C CYS A 96 -3.91 -6.43 -1.70
N LEU A 97 -4.33 -7.63 -1.25
CA LEU A 97 -4.19 -8.04 0.16
C LEU A 97 -2.73 -8.08 0.62
N SER A 98 -1.81 -8.60 -0.18
CA SER A 98 -0.38 -8.58 0.16
C SER A 98 0.18 -7.16 0.23
N SER A 99 -0.25 -6.27 -0.67
CA SER A 99 0.10 -4.84 -0.60
C SER A 99 -0.46 -4.18 0.67
N LEU A 100 -1.70 -4.52 1.06
CA LEU A 100 -2.31 -4.07 2.31
C LEU A 100 -1.51 -4.54 3.54
N ALA A 101 -1.09 -5.80 3.58
CA ALA A 101 -0.25 -6.32 4.66
C ALA A 101 1.12 -5.61 4.73
N LEU A 102 1.72 -5.31 3.57
CA LEU A 102 2.98 -4.56 3.50
C LEU A 102 2.82 -3.14 4.03
N ILE A 103 1.84 -2.37 3.55
CA ILE A 103 1.65 -0.98 3.99
C ILE A 103 1.25 -0.90 5.47
N PHE A 104 0.48 -1.87 5.95
CA PHE A 104 0.15 -2.01 7.36
C PHE A 104 1.41 -2.24 8.21
N SER A 105 2.28 -3.15 7.78
CA SER A 105 3.56 -3.42 8.46
C SER A 105 4.45 -2.17 8.49
N ILE A 106 4.52 -1.42 7.39
CA ILE A 106 5.25 -0.14 7.33
C ILE A 106 4.65 0.87 8.30
N ALA A 107 3.33 1.00 8.37
CA ALA A 107 2.65 1.93 9.28
C ALA A 107 2.87 1.58 10.76
N VAL A 108 2.91 0.29 11.11
CA VAL A 108 3.25 -0.17 12.46
C VAL A 108 4.70 0.18 12.78
N LEU A 109 5.64 -0.15 11.88
CA LEU A 109 7.07 0.14 12.07
C LEU A 109 7.33 1.64 12.18
N SER A 110 6.73 2.47 11.33
CA SER A 110 6.86 3.93 11.39
C SER A 110 6.31 4.48 12.70
N SER A 111 5.19 3.94 13.20
CA SER A 111 4.62 4.32 14.50
C SER A 111 5.58 4.00 15.65
N LEU A 112 6.19 2.82 15.65
CA LEU A 112 7.20 2.44 16.63
C LEU A 112 8.44 3.35 16.56
N LEU A 113 8.90 3.70 15.36
CA LEU A 113 10.04 4.61 15.16
C LEU A 113 9.73 6.03 15.67
N VAL A 114 8.54 6.56 15.38
CA VAL A 114 8.09 7.86 15.92
C VAL A 114 8.07 7.81 17.44
N ILE A 115 7.44 6.79 18.03
CA ILE A 115 7.34 6.65 19.49
C ILE A 115 8.73 6.56 20.12
N HIS A 116 9.65 5.79 19.54
CA HIS A 116 11.04 5.71 20.02
C HIS A 116 11.79 7.04 19.89
N SER A 117 11.62 7.76 18.78
CA SER A 117 12.27 9.06 18.58
C SER A 117 11.79 10.10 19.61
N VAL A 118 10.48 10.15 19.87
CA VAL A 118 9.86 11.04 20.87
C VAL A 118 10.29 10.66 22.27
N ARG A 119 10.28 9.35 22.62
CA ARG A 119 10.76 8.88 23.92
C ARG A 119 12.24 9.23 24.15
N ARG A 120 13.09 9.05 23.15
CA ARG A 120 14.51 9.40 23.22
C ARG A 120 14.71 10.90 23.44
N LEU A 121 14.03 11.75 22.68
CA LEU A 121 14.07 13.20 22.85
C LEU A 121 13.58 13.63 24.25
N ARG A 122 12.51 13.00 24.74
CA ARG A 122 11.98 13.28 26.09
C ARG A 122 12.97 12.89 27.19
N ASN A 123 13.69 11.79 27.03
CA ASN A 123 14.71 11.33 27.99
C ASN A 123 15.97 12.21 28.01
N PHE A 124 16.28 12.92 26.92
CA PHE A 124 17.41 13.86 26.85
C PHE A 124 17.11 15.23 27.47
N ARG A 125 15.83 15.56 27.65
CA ARG A 125 15.38 16.87 28.16
C ARG A 125 14.98 16.83 29.64
N ALA A 126 14.91 15.63 30.24
CA ALA A 126 14.76 15.42 31.68
C ALA A 126 16.16 15.31 32.32
#